data_AF-A0A5N5I7G0-F1
#
_entry.id   AF-A0A5N5I7G0-F1
#
_cell.length_a   1.000
_cell.length_b   1.000
_cell.length_c   1.000
_cell.angle_alpha   90.00
_cell.angle_beta   90.00
_cell.angle_gamma   90.00
#
_symmetry.space_group_name_H-M   'P 1'
#
loop_
_entity.id
_entity.type
_entity.pdbx_description
1 polymer ?
#
loop_
_entity_poly.entity_id
_entity_poly.type
_entity_poly.pdbx_seq_one_letter_code
_entity_poly.pdbx_strand_id
1 'polypeptide(L)'
;MCCKSKLIFVVSQFQLIFIQNCENKFSFQITSYMLRCHCVVESFFFFWFNLFPTYIYLGKLESFRLPSTLAFFSSKSTCSANNDEAYVNFNWDKLGFGLTPTDYIYIMKISGKDNFSEGSLSRYGNIEISPSAAIFNYGQGLFEGLKAYRRPDGGIQLFRPELNALRMKNGADRLCMPSPPVNVFVDAVKKTVLANQRWVPPPGKGSLYIRPLLMGSGAVLGIGPAPECTFLIFTSPIGNWYKCGPSMNLYVENEVPRATLGGTGAIKSITNYSPVSKIGLLP
;
A
#
# COMPACT_ATOMS: atom_id res chain seq x y z
N MET A 1 -28.38 7.88 14.10
CA MET A 1 -28.55 6.66 13.29
C MET A 1 -27.17 6.11 12.97
N CYS A 2 -26.72 5.11 13.73
CA CYS A 2 -25.38 4.55 13.59
C CYS A 2 -25.39 3.50 12.47
N CYS A 3 -24.57 3.70 11.43
CA CYS A 3 -24.47 2.80 10.30
C CYS A 3 -23.87 1.47 10.79
N LYS A 4 -24.67 0.40 10.81
CA LYS A 4 -24.19 -0.98 11.06
C LYS A 4 -23.18 -1.33 9.96
N SER A 5 -21.91 -1.15 10.24
CA SER A 5 -20.83 -1.44 9.30
C SER A 5 -20.28 -2.81 9.65
N LYS A 6 -20.68 -3.85 8.92
CA LYS A 6 -20.06 -5.18 9.01
C LYS A 6 -18.71 -5.11 8.33
N LEU A 7 -17.62 -5.28 9.09
CA LEU A 7 -16.28 -5.33 8.52
C LEU A 7 -15.88 -6.78 8.30
N ILE A 8 -15.76 -7.20 7.04
CA ILE A 8 -15.06 -8.43 6.68
C ILE A 8 -13.57 -8.15 6.83
N PHE A 9 -12.87 -8.93 7.67
CA PHE A 9 -11.42 -8.84 7.75
C PHE A 9 -10.77 -9.30 6.45
N VAL A 10 -10.34 -8.33 5.66
CA VAL A 10 -9.28 -8.53 4.68
C VAL A 10 -7.96 -8.48 5.45
N VAL A 11 -7.42 -9.64 5.81
CA VAL A 11 -6.12 -9.81 6.50
C VAL A 11 -4.93 -9.20 5.72
N SER A 12 -5.13 -8.68 4.51
CA SER A 12 -4.09 -8.03 3.71
C SER A 12 -3.80 -6.56 4.09
N GLN A 13 -4.50 -5.99 5.07
CA GLN A 13 -4.34 -4.60 5.54
C GLN A 13 -3.74 -4.45 6.95
N PHE A 14 -3.16 -5.49 7.56
CA PHE A 14 -2.30 -5.28 8.73
C PHE A 14 -0.98 -4.60 8.30
N GLN A 15 -1.00 -3.27 8.15
CA GLN A 15 0.11 -2.47 8.63
C GLN A 15 0.04 -2.56 10.15
N LEU A 16 1.10 -3.04 10.81
CA LEU A 16 1.22 -2.85 12.26
C LEU A 16 1.02 -1.36 12.55
N ILE A 17 -0.05 -1.05 13.26
CA ILE A 17 -0.31 0.30 13.76
C ILE A 17 0.47 0.40 15.06
N PHE A 18 1.49 1.26 15.06
CA PHE A 18 2.15 1.66 16.29
C PHE A 18 1.24 2.64 17.02
N ILE A 19 0.72 2.24 18.18
CA ILE A 19 0.06 3.16 19.11
C ILE A 19 1.18 3.75 19.97
N GLN A 20 1.55 4.99 19.71
CA GLN A 20 2.43 5.75 20.59
C GLN A 20 1.55 6.34 21.70
N ASN A 21 1.60 5.75 22.90
CA ASN A 21 1.01 6.38 24.08
C ASN A 21 1.92 7.52 24.57
N CYS A 22 1.33 8.50 25.25
CA CYS A 22 1.97 9.73 25.76
C CYS A 22 3.20 9.53 26.68
N GLU A 23 3.59 8.29 26.98
CA GLU A 23 4.72 7.95 27.87
C GLU A 23 5.94 7.32 27.17
N ASN A 24 6.03 7.34 25.83
CA ASN A 24 7.15 6.71 25.09
C ASN A 24 7.39 5.22 25.43
N LYS A 25 6.34 4.48 25.84
CA LYS A 25 6.38 3.02 26.02
C LYS A 25 5.68 2.33 24.85
N PHE A 26 6.40 1.45 24.16
CA PHE A 26 5.84 0.53 23.19
C PHE A 26 5.20 -0.65 23.93
N SER A 27 3.87 -0.79 23.88
CA SER A 27 3.20 -2.00 24.36
C SER A 27 2.57 -2.75 23.18
N PHE A 28 2.84 -4.05 23.14
CA PHE A 28 2.15 -4.99 22.25
C PHE A 28 0.96 -5.56 23.02
N GLN A 29 -0.26 -5.33 22.54
CA GLN A 29 -1.45 -5.96 23.10
C GLN A 29 -2.11 -6.80 22.00
N ILE A 30 -1.70 -8.07 21.93
CA ILE A 30 -2.44 -9.11 21.21
C ILE A 30 -3.29 -9.80 22.28
N THR A 31 -4.56 -9.45 22.39
CA THR A 31 -5.50 -10.20 23.21
C THR A 31 -5.79 -11.53 22.52
N SER A 32 -5.14 -12.58 23.01
CA SER A 32 -5.38 -13.96 22.63
C SER A 32 -6.78 -14.38 23.06
N TYR A 33 -7.71 -14.48 22.10
CA TYR A 33 -8.96 -15.21 22.27
C TYR A 33 -9.32 -15.91 20.96
N MET A 34 -8.70 -17.08 20.72
CA MET A 34 -9.35 -18.19 20.00
C MET A 34 -8.53 -19.48 20.16
N LEU A 35 -8.69 -20.11 21.34
CA LEU A 35 -8.38 -21.52 21.55
C LEU A 35 -9.58 -22.35 21.10
N ARG A 36 -9.50 -22.93 19.89
CA ARG A 36 -10.09 -24.21 19.43
C ARG A 36 -10.31 -24.19 17.92
N CYS A 37 -9.24 -24.42 17.18
CA CYS A 37 -9.22 -25.08 15.87
C CYS A 37 -7.76 -25.44 15.57
N HIS A 38 -7.31 -26.58 16.10
CA HIS A 38 -6.07 -27.22 15.66
C HIS A 38 -6.19 -27.50 14.16
N CYS A 39 -5.43 -26.76 13.33
CA CYS A 39 -4.89 -27.15 12.01
C CYS A 39 -4.54 -25.97 11.07
N VAL A 40 -4.84 -24.71 11.41
CA VAL A 40 -4.54 -23.57 10.49
C VAL A 40 -3.63 -22.50 11.10
N VAL A 41 -3.38 -22.56 12.41
CA VAL A 41 -2.53 -21.57 13.10
C VAL A 41 -1.04 -21.88 12.96
N GLU A 42 -0.64 -23.14 12.80
CA GLU A 42 0.79 -23.49 12.75
C GLU A 42 1.47 -23.00 11.46
N SER A 43 0.81 -23.05 10.30
CA SER A 43 1.45 -22.63 9.03
C SER A 43 1.64 -21.11 8.91
N PHE A 44 0.91 -20.30 9.67
CA PHE A 44 1.06 -18.84 9.67
C PHE A 44 2.10 -18.35 10.70
N PHE A 45 2.25 -19.07 11.82
CA PHE A 45 3.29 -18.79 12.82
C PHE A 45 4.68 -19.30 12.39
N PHE A 46 4.75 -20.43 11.69
CA PHE A 46 6.03 -21.03 11.30
C PHE A 46 6.83 -20.21 10.27
N PHE A 47 6.14 -19.49 9.37
CA PHE A 47 6.80 -18.73 8.31
C PHE A 47 7.41 -17.41 8.83
N TRP A 48 6.90 -16.85 9.93
CA TRP A 48 7.40 -15.57 10.46
C TRP A 48 8.59 -15.73 11.41
N PHE A 49 8.68 -16.87 12.12
CA PHE A 49 9.81 -17.15 13.02
C PHE A 49 11.03 -17.81 12.35
N ASN A 50 10.87 -18.60 11.28
CA ASN A 50 11.99 -19.34 10.69
C ASN A 50 12.87 -18.57 9.70
N LEU A 51 12.59 -17.29 9.43
CA LEU A 51 13.42 -16.45 8.55
C LEU A 51 14.42 -15.56 9.29
N PHE A 52 14.39 -15.52 10.63
CA PHE A 52 15.36 -14.75 11.42
C PHE A 52 15.63 -15.42 12.79
N PRO A 53 16.70 -16.21 12.94
CA PRO A 53 17.29 -16.41 14.24
C PRO A 53 17.76 -15.05 14.75
N THR A 54 17.41 -14.74 16.00
CA THR A 54 17.91 -13.63 16.79
C THR A 54 19.41 -13.38 16.57
N TYR A 55 19.75 -12.32 15.84
CA TYR A 55 21.05 -11.68 15.91
C TYR A 55 20.84 -10.20 16.20
N ILE A 56 20.84 -9.88 17.50
CA ILE A 56 21.06 -8.54 18.01
C ILE A 56 22.54 -8.24 17.79
N TYR A 57 22.88 -7.47 16.76
CA TYR A 57 24.18 -6.82 16.68
C TYR A 57 24.06 -5.43 17.30
N LEU A 58 24.44 -5.32 18.58
CA LEU A 58 24.77 -4.04 19.22
C LEU A 58 26.14 -3.60 18.68
N GLY A 59 26.14 -2.92 17.53
CA GLY A 59 27.31 -2.24 17.01
C GLY A 59 27.51 -0.89 17.69
N LYS A 60 28.64 -0.73 18.40
CA LYS A 60 29.15 0.52 18.98
C LYS A 60 29.04 1.69 18.00
N LEU A 61 28.47 2.80 18.45
CA LEU A 61 28.63 4.11 17.84
C LEU A 61 30.08 4.57 18.04
N GLU A 62 30.91 4.46 17.01
CA GLU A 62 32.15 5.22 16.92
C GLU A 62 31.92 6.49 16.09
N SER A 63 32.29 7.63 16.70
CA SER A 63 32.17 8.95 16.12
C SER A 63 33.14 9.12 14.94
N PHE A 64 32.62 9.20 13.72
CA PHE A 64 33.39 9.67 12.58
C PHE A 64 33.31 11.20 12.48
N ARG A 65 34.44 11.88 12.74
CA ARG A 65 34.64 13.30 12.39
C ARG A 65 35.00 13.38 10.90
N LEU A 66 34.27 14.22 10.15
CA LEU A 66 34.66 14.59 8.79
C LEU A 66 35.69 15.74 8.82
N PRO A 67 36.67 15.77 7.89
CA PRO A 67 37.61 16.88 7.78
C PRO A 67 36.91 18.14 7.26
N SER A 68 37.22 19.25 7.91
CA SER A 68 36.89 20.60 7.50
C SER A 68 37.63 20.96 6.21
N THR A 69 36.89 21.21 5.13
CA THR A 69 37.09 22.33 4.16
C THR A 69 36.38 22.01 2.84
N LEU A 70 35.30 22.72 2.54
CA LEU A 70 35.04 23.30 1.21
C LEU A 70 33.81 24.22 1.27
N ALA A 71 34.13 25.51 1.17
CA ALA A 71 33.34 26.71 0.88
C ALA A 71 31.80 26.66 0.96
N PHE A 72 31.30 27.41 1.94
CA PHE A 72 29.95 27.97 1.96
C PHE A 72 29.68 28.83 0.72
N PHE A 73 28.73 28.43 -0.13
CA PHE A 73 27.94 29.39 -0.89
C PHE A 73 26.62 29.60 -0.13
N SER A 74 26.58 30.67 0.67
CA SER A 74 25.36 31.15 1.30
C SER A 74 24.62 32.03 0.29
N SER A 75 23.58 31.50 -0.35
CA SER A 75 22.51 32.34 -0.86
C SER A 75 21.50 32.54 0.27
N LYS A 76 21.54 33.73 0.90
CA LYS A 76 20.41 34.21 1.69
C LYS A 76 19.27 34.53 0.72
N SER A 77 18.44 33.53 0.45
CA SER A 77 17.08 33.74 -0.02
C SER A 77 16.20 33.87 1.22
N THR A 78 15.96 35.12 1.64
CA THR A 78 14.83 35.42 2.50
C THR A 78 13.58 35.36 1.62
N CYS A 79 12.97 34.18 1.55
CA CYS A 79 11.61 34.05 1.05
C CYS A 79 10.72 33.81 2.27
N SER A 80 9.94 34.83 2.66
CA SER A 80 8.71 34.58 3.41
C SER A 80 7.79 33.80 2.48
N ALA A 81 7.90 32.47 2.50
CA ALA A 81 7.00 31.61 1.77
C ALA A 81 5.62 31.78 2.40
N ASN A 82 4.71 32.42 1.67
CA ASN A 82 3.29 32.30 1.97
C ASN A 82 2.98 30.80 2.02
N ASN A 83 2.61 30.29 3.19
CA ASN A 83 2.32 28.87 3.42
C ASN A 83 1.09 28.36 2.63
N ASP A 84 0.43 29.24 1.87
CA ASP A 84 -0.81 28.98 1.16
C ASP A 84 -0.62 28.20 -0.17
N GLU A 85 0.59 28.11 -0.73
CA GLU A 85 0.84 27.36 -1.98
C GLU A 85 1.20 25.88 -1.79
N ALA A 86 1.53 25.45 -0.57
CA ALA A 86 2.02 24.09 -0.32
C ALA A 86 0.94 23.00 -0.39
N TYR A 87 -0.33 23.38 -0.23
CA TYR A 87 -1.47 22.46 -0.16
C TYR A 87 -2.55 22.85 -1.16
N VAL A 88 -3.34 21.85 -1.56
CA VAL A 88 -4.62 22.14 -2.23
C VAL A 88 -5.60 22.81 -1.26
N ASN A 89 -6.43 23.70 -1.79
CA ASN A 89 -7.58 24.23 -1.06
C ASN A 89 -8.61 23.10 -0.88
N PHE A 90 -8.51 22.38 0.24
CA PHE A 90 -9.30 21.19 0.55
C PHE A 90 -9.65 21.14 2.03
N ASN A 91 -10.85 20.68 2.38
CA ASN A 91 -11.25 20.54 3.79
C ASN A 91 -10.68 19.24 4.39
N TRP A 92 -9.47 19.34 4.96
CA TRP A 92 -8.76 18.23 5.57
C TRP A 92 -9.45 17.61 6.80
N ASP A 93 -10.35 18.35 7.46
CA ASP A 93 -11.08 17.86 8.63
C ASP A 93 -12.27 16.96 8.28
N LYS A 94 -12.78 17.04 7.04
CA LYS A 94 -13.87 16.19 6.54
C LYS A 94 -13.37 15.00 5.72
N LEU A 95 -12.06 14.73 5.76
CA LEU A 95 -11.47 13.67 4.96
C LEU A 95 -11.89 12.29 5.48
N GLY A 96 -12.58 11.53 4.61
CA GLY A 96 -12.98 10.15 4.86
C GLY A 96 -12.06 9.15 4.16
N PHE A 97 -12.57 7.94 3.92
CA PHE A 97 -11.94 6.94 3.04
C PHE A 97 -12.66 6.92 1.68
N GLY A 98 -12.90 8.10 1.12
CA GLY A 98 -13.45 8.25 -0.22
C GLY A 98 -12.34 8.37 -1.25
N LEU A 99 -12.62 7.98 -2.49
CA LEU A 99 -11.73 8.27 -3.60
C LEU A 99 -11.78 9.77 -3.90
N THR A 100 -10.65 10.44 -3.73
CA THR A 100 -10.43 11.81 -4.20
C THR A 100 -9.33 11.76 -5.25
N PRO A 101 -9.66 11.95 -6.54
CA PRO A 101 -8.68 12.00 -7.61
C PRO A 101 -7.60 13.05 -7.32
N THR A 102 -6.34 12.66 -7.54
CA THR A 102 -5.18 13.55 -7.41
C THR A 102 -4.73 14.02 -8.80
N ASP A 103 -3.66 14.79 -8.91
CA ASP A 103 -3.27 15.42 -10.18
C ASP A 103 -2.62 14.44 -11.17
N TYR A 104 -1.84 13.49 -10.66
CA TYR A 104 -1.01 12.60 -11.46
C TYR A 104 -1.16 11.13 -11.09
N ILE A 105 -1.01 10.29 -12.09
CA ILE A 105 -0.80 8.84 -11.97
C ILE A 105 0.54 8.47 -12.61
N TYR A 106 1.12 7.36 -12.20
CA TYR A 106 2.27 6.76 -12.86
C TYR A 106 1.84 5.53 -13.63
N ILE A 107 2.32 5.36 -14.86
CA ILE A 107 2.01 4.20 -15.72
C ILE A 107 3.31 3.65 -16.30
N MET A 108 3.44 2.33 -16.30
CA MET A 108 4.52 1.60 -16.95
C MET A 108 3.98 0.33 -17.58
N LYS A 109 4.25 0.13 -18.88
CA LYS A 109 3.96 -1.12 -19.57
C LYS A 109 5.12 -2.11 -19.43
N ILE A 110 4.79 -3.39 -19.34
CA ILE A 110 5.73 -4.48 -19.17
C ILE A 110 5.37 -5.57 -20.17
N SER A 111 6.26 -5.85 -21.11
CA SER A 111 6.07 -6.87 -22.16
C SER A 111 7.03 -8.04 -21.91
N GLY A 112 6.52 -9.22 -21.57
CA GLY A 112 7.39 -10.34 -21.18
C GLY A 112 8.15 -10.10 -19.87
N LYS A 113 9.18 -10.92 -19.59
CA LYS A 113 9.86 -10.95 -18.28
C LYS A 113 10.80 -9.77 -18.01
N ASP A 114 11.47 -9.28 -19.05
CA ASP A 114 12.58 -8.32 -18.90
C ASP A 114 12.42 -7.03 -19.73
N ASN A 115 11.32 -6.86 -20.47
CA ASN A 115 11.09 -5.66 -21.27
C ASN A 115 10.16 -4.69 -20.52
N PHE A 116 10.78 -3.79 -19.76
CA PHE A 116 10.10 -2.70 -19.07
C PHE A 116 10.17 -1.45 -19.93
N SER A 117 9.02 -0.90 -20.31
CA SER A 117 8.99 0.45 -20.88
C SER A 117 9.44 1.47 -19.82
N GLU A 118 9.94 2.61 -20.28
CA GLU A 118 10.15 3.74 -19.37
C GLU A 118 8.80 4.19 -18.82
N GLY A 119 8.61 4.09 -17.51
CA GLY A 119 7.36 4.51 -16.88
C GLY A 119 7.26 6.04 -16.79
N SER A 120 6.06 6.56 -17.01
CA SER A 120 5.81 8.00 -17.10
C SER A 120 4.76 8.47 -16.11
N LEU A 121 4.88 9.73 -15.68
CA LEU A 121 3.80 10.44 -15.00
C LEU A 121 2.83 11.00 -16.04
N SER A 122 1.54 10.78 -15.82
CA SER A 122 0.46 11.30 -16.65
C SER A 122 -0.58 11.99 -15.77
N ARG A 123 -1.38 12.90 -16.33
CA ARG A 123 -2.52 13.48 -15.61
C ARG A 123 -3.48 12.36 -15.21
N TYR A 124 -4.05 12.46 -14.01
CA TYR A 124 -5.05 11.51 -13.56
C TYR A 124 -6.22 11.47 -14.54
N GLY A 125 -6.60 10.26 -14.95
CA GLY A 125 -7.69 10.01 -15.87
C GLY A 125 -7.96 8.52 -16.00
N ASN A 126 -9.04 8.20 -16.72
CA ASN A 126 -9.33 6.82 -17.09
C ASN A 126 -8.23 6.29 -18.02
N ILE A 127 -7.99 4.98 -17.94
CA ILE A 127 -7.05 4.28 -18.83
C ILE A 127 -7.83 3.45 -19.85
N GLU A 128 -7.25 3.33 -21.04
CA GLU A 128 -7.77 2.46 -22.09
C GLU A 128 -7.15 1.06 -21.95
N ILE A 129 -7.99 0.02 -21.92
CA ILE A 129 -7.59 -1.38 -21.85
C ILE A 129 -8.44 -2.16 -22.85
N SER A 130 -7.82 -3.11 -23.56
CA SER A 130 -8.54 -4.02 -24.46
C SER A 130 -9.64 -4.80 -23.71
N PRO A 131 -10.85 -4.95 -24.28
CA PRO A 131 -11.89 -5.79 -23.68
C PRO A 131 -11.46 -7.26 -23.56
N SER A 132 -10.52 -7.71 -24.39
CA SER A 132 -9.95 -9.06 -24.33
C SER A 132 -8.77 -9.18 -23.35
N ALA A 133 -8.55 -8.19 -22.48
CA ALA A 133 -7.46 -8.26 -21.51
C ALA A 133 -7.70 -9.35 -20.44
N ALA A 134 -6.62 -10.02 -20.03
CA ALA A 134 -6.68 -11.10 -19.04
C ALA A 134 -7.24 -10.64 -17.69
N ILE A 135 -7.03 -9.37 -17.31
CA ILE A 135 -7.59 -8.81 -16.08
C ILE A 135 -9.12 -8.86 -16.07
N PHE A 136 -9.79 -8.58 -17.20
CA PHE A 136 -11.24 -8.56 -17.28
C PHE A 136 -11.85 -9.96 -17.39
N ASN A 137 -11.19 -10.85 -18.11
CA ASN A 137 -11.75 -12.17 -18.44
C ASN A 137 -11.36 -13.25 -17.42
N TYR A 138 -10.17 -13.15 -16.81
CA TYR A 138 -9.58 -14.19 -15.95
C TYR A 138 -9.07 -13.66 -14.61
N GLY A 139 -9.26 -12.38 -14.31
CA GLY A 139 -8.89 -11.80 -13.03
C GLY A 139 -7.38 -11.75 -12.76
N GLN A 140 -6.55 -11.78 -13.81
CA GLN A 140 -5.08 -11.74 -13.67
C GLN A 140 -4.60 -10.33 -13.25
N GLY A 141 -4.67 -10.05 -11.95
CA GLY A 141 -4.28 -8.76 -11.40
C GLY A 141 -3.98 -8.75 -9.90
N LEU A 142 -3.12 -7.82 -9.52
CA LEU A 142 -2.67 -7.59 -8.14
C LEU A 142 -2.80 -6.11 -7.79
N PHE A 143 -2.85 -5.83 -6.50
CA PHE A 143 -2.69 -4.48 -6.02
C PHE A 143 -1.92 -4.42 -4.72
N GLU A 144 -1.39 -3.24 -4.42
CA GLU A 144 -0.75 -2.92 -3.17
C GLU A 144 -1.43 -1.75 -2.46
N GLY A 145 -1.10 -1.59 -1.18
CA GLY A 145 -1.59 -0.48 -0.38
C GLY A 145 -0.52 0.00 0.58
N LEU A 146 -0.13 1.25 0.42
CA LEU A 146 0.82 1.93 1.28
C LEU A 146 0.42 3.40 1.44
N LYS A 147 1.13 4.12 2.30
CA LYS A 147 0.78 5.47 2.70
C LYS A 147 2.02 6.36 2.72
N ALA A 148 1.84 7.60 2.30
CA ALA A 148 2.79 8.69 2.52
C ALA A 148 2.24 9.61 3.61
N TYR A 149 3.12 10.01 4.52
CA TYR A 149 2.80 10.87 5.66
C TYR A 149 3.64 12.13 5.59
N ARG A 150 3.00 13.28 5.86
CA ARG A 150 3.73 14.52 6.06
C ARG A 150 4.23 14.59 7.50
N ARG A 151 5.53 14.82 7.64
CA ARG A 151 6.20 15.02 8.92
C ARG A 151 6.02 16.46 9.41
N PRO A 152 6.19 16.74 10.71
CA PRO A 152 6.14 18.09 11.25
C PRO A 152 7.16 19.06 10.63
N ASP A 153 8.30 18.55 10.15
CA ASP A 153 9.34 19.33 9.44
C ASP A 153 9.00 19.63 7.97
N GLY A 154 7.80 19.25 7.51
CA GLY A 154 7.35 19.42 6.13
C GLY A 154 7.76 18.30 5.17
N GLY A 155 8.70 17.43 5.56
CA GLY A 155 9.14 16.29 4.76
C GLY A 155 8.05 15.23 4.57
N ILE A 156 8.20 14.39 3.54
CA ILE A 156 7.27 13.29 3.27
C ILE A 156 7.96 11.95 3.53
N GLN A 157 7.32 11.09 4.30
CA GLN A 157 7.85 9.77 4.66
C GLN A 157 6.96 8.64 4.10
N LEU A 158 7.61 7.60 3.60
CA LEU A 158 7.01 6.32 3.24
C LEU A 158 7.39 5.27 4.29
N PHE A 159 6.47 4.36 4.59
CA PHE A 159 6.74 3.26 5.52
C PHE A 159 6.98 1.95 4.75
N ARG A 160 8.24 1.49 4.74
CA ARG A 160 8.69 0.20 4.19
C ARG A 160 8.16 -0.11 2.77
N PRO A 161 8.24 0.82 1.80
CA PRO A 161 7.71 0.58 0.45
C PRO A 161 8.35 -0.63 -0.25
N GLU A 162 9.58 -1.01 0.13
CA GLU A 162 10.29 -2.20 -0.36
C GLU A 162 9.55 -3.50 -0.03
N LEU A 163 8.88 -3.57 1.12
CA LEU A 163 8.08 -4.74 1.49
C LEU A 163 6.81 -4.87 0.67
N ASN A 164 6.17 -3.73 0.35
CA ASN A 164 5.04 -3.73 -0.57
C ASN A 164 5.48 -4.19 -1.96
N ALA A 165 6.64 -3.73 -2.44
CA ALA A 165 7.23 -4.15 -3.70
C ALA A 165 7.49 -5.67 -3.72
N LEU A 166 8.13 -6.20 -2.67
CA LEU A 166 8.43 -7.63 -2.55
C LEU A 166 7.15 -8.48 -2.53
N ARG A 167 6.11 -8.03 -1.81
CA ARG A 167 4.83 -8.72 -1.78
C ARG A 167 4.12 -8.71 -3.14
N MET A 168 4.17 -7.60 -3.88
CA MET A 168 3.68 -7.56 -5.26
C MET A 168 4.46 -8.53 -6.15
N LYS A 169 5.79 -8.55 -6.05
CA LYS A 169 6.65 -9.46 -6.81
C LYS A 169 6.31 -10.93 -6.57
N ASN A 170 6.12 -11.32 -5.30
CA ASN A 170 5.71 -12.69 -4.94
C ASN A 170 4.31 -13.03 -5.47
N GLY A 171 3.38 -12.06 -5.42
CA GLY A 171 2.06 -12.22 -6.02
C GLY A 171 2.13 -12.39 -7.54
N ALA A 172 2.98 -11.62 -8.20
CA ALA A 172 3.13 -11.62 -9.64
C ALA A 172 3.70 -12.95 -10.12
N ASP A 173 4.70 -13.49 -9.42
CA ASP A 173 5.22 -14.84 -9.65
C ASP A 173 4.12 -15.90 -9.56
N ARG A 174 3.30 -15.87 -8.49
CA ARG A 174 2.18 -16.80 -8.32
C ARG A 174 1.12 -16.72 -9.42
N LEU A 175 0.94 -15.55 -10.04
CA LEU A 175 0.00 -15.31 -11.13
C LEU A 175 0.66 -15.32 -12.53
N CYS A 176 1.92 -15.75 -12.64
CA CYS A 176 2.69 -15.75 -13.88
C CYS A 176 2.76 -14.38 -14.58
N MET A 177 2.81 -13.30 -13.81
CA MET A 177 2.90 -11.92 -14.30
C MET A 177 4.35 -11.40 -14.16
N PRO A 178 4.88 -10.65 -15.14
CA PRO A 178 6.08 -9.87 -14.92
C PRO A 178 5.78 -8.72 -13.94
N SER A 179 6.71 -8.43 -13.04
CA SER A 179 6.57 -7.34 -12.06
C SER A 179 7.77 -6.40 -12.07
N PRO A 180 7.58 -5.12 -11.71
CA PRO A 180 8.68 -4.19 -11.57
C PRO A 180 9.73 -4.71 -10.56
N PRO A 181 11.03 -4.56 -10.84
CA PRO A 181 12.06 -4.72 -9.82
C PRO A 181 11.78 -3.82 -8.59
N VAL A 182 12.23 -4.24 -7.41
CA VAL A 182 11.92 -3.56 -6.13
C VAL A 182 12.32 -2.08 -6.16
N ASN A 183 13.51 -1.77 -6.68
CA ASN A 183 13.98 -0.40 -6.85
C ASN A 183 13.10 0.43 -7.80
N VAL A 184 12.67 -0.15 -8.93
CA VAL A 184 11.79 0.50 -9.90
C VAL A 184 10.42 0.79 -9.29
N PHE A 185 9.86 -0.16 -8.54
CA PHE A 185 8.60 0.04 -7.81
C PHE A 185 8.72 1.20 -6.81
N VAL A 186 9.78 1.22 -5.99
CA VAL A 186 9.99 2.25 -4.96
C VAL A 186 10.22 3.63 -5.61
N ASP A 187 10.97 3.69 -6.70
CA ASP A 187 11.18 4.92 -7.47
C ASP A 187 9.86 5.46 -8.07
N ALA A 188 9.06 4.58 -8.68
CA ALA A 188 7.74 4.94 -9.20
C ALA A 188 6.81 5.48 -8.10
N VAL A 189 6.82 4.86 -6.91
CA VAL A 189 6.08 5.36 -5.74
C VAL A 189 6.56 6.76 -5.36
N LYS A 190 7.88 6.98 -5.24
CA LYS A 190 8.45 8.29 -4.89
C LYS A 190 8.07 9.35 -5.91
N LYS A 191 8.24 9.08 -7.21
CA LYS A 191 7.85 9.97 -8.32
C LYS A 191 6.37 10.35 -8.23
N THR A 192 5.48 9.37 -8.03
CA THR A 192 4.03 9.59 -7.92
C THR A 192 3.67 10.46 -6.72
N VAL A 193 4.30 10.22 -5.56
CA VAL A 193 4.06 10.98 -4.33
C VAL A 193 4.57 12.41 -4.45
N LEU A 194 5.76 12.61 -5.02
CA LEU A 194 6.32 13.94 -5.24
C LEU A 194 5.47 14.76 -6.22
N ALA A 195 5.01 14.15 -7.32
CA ALA A 195 4.12 14.78 -8.28
C ALA A 195 2.77 15.21 -7.65
N ASN A 196 2.32 14.48 -6.63
CA ASN A 196 1.08 14.74 -5.89
C ASN A 196 1.34 15.32 -4.49
N GLN A 197 2.50 15.91 -4.21
CA GLN A 197 2.88 16.30 -2.85
C GLN A 197 1.88 17.25 -2.16
N ARG A 198 1.24 18.13 -2.93
CA ARG A 198 0.22 19.07 -2.44
C ARG A 198 -1.07 18.39 -1.94
N TRP A 199 -1.27 17.13 -2.30
CA TRP A 199 -2.36 16.27 -1.83
C TRP A 199 -2.00 15.48 -0.59
N VAL A 200 -0.74 15.48 -0.15
CA VAL A 200 -0.35 14.83 1.11
C VAL A 200 -0.90 15.65 2.28
N PRO A 201 -1.84 15.09 3.08
CA PRO A 201 -2.49 15.84 4.15
C PRO A 201 -1.48 16.45 5.12
N PRO A 202 -1.80 17.61 5.72
CA PRO A 202 -1.01 18.17 6.80
C PRO A 202 -0.82 17.18 7.97
N PRO A 203 0.25 17.32 8.77
CA PRO A 203 0.49 16.47 9.93
C PRO A 203 -0.76 16.37 10.83
N GLY A 204 -1.10 15.14 11.24
CA GLY A 204 -2.27 14.86 12.09
C GLY A 204 -3.62 14.81 11.37
N LYS A 205 -3.74 15.29 10.12
CA LYS A 205 -5.01 15.30 9.37
C LYS A 205 -5.28 14.00 8.60
N GLY A 206 -4.24 13.23 8.27
CA GLY A 206 -4.41 11.97 7.54
C GLY A 206 -3.13 11.51 6.83
N SER A 207 -3.30 10.81 5.73
CA SER A 207 -2.21 10.31 4.89
C SER A 207 -2.59 10.31 3.41
N LEU A 208 -1.61 10.35 2.52
CA LEU A 208 -1.84 10.09 1.11
C LEU A 208 -1.80 8.57 0.90
N TYR A 209 -2.94 7.97 0.61
CA TYR A 209 -3.01 6.56 0.26
C TYR A 209 -2.51 6.35 -1.16
N ILE A 210 -1.60 5.39 -1.33
CA ILE A 210 -0.96 5.05 -2.59
C ILE A 210 -1.45 3.67 -2.99
N ARG A 211 -1.95 3.56 -4.22
CA ARG A 211 -2.50 2.33 -4.79
C ARG A 211 -1.73 1.93 -6.04
N PRO A 212 -0.69 1.11 -5.89
CA PRO A 212 -0.07 0.40 -7.00
C PRO A 212 -0.99 -0.74 -7.46
N LEU A 213 -1.17 -0.87 -8.77
CA LEU A 213 -1.89 -1.92 -9.47
C LEU A 213 -0.93 -2.60 -10.44
N LEU A 214 -1.05 -3.92 -10.57
CA LEU A 214 -0.41 -4.68 -11.63
C LEU A 214 -1.49 -5.49 -12.35
N MET A 215 -1.68 -5.22 -13.64
CA MET A 215 -2.83 -5.68 -14.41
C MET A 215 -2.37 -6.43 -15.65
N GLY A 216 -2.88 -7.63 -15.91
CA GLY A 216 -2.70 -8.32 -17.19
C GLY A 216 -3.49 -7.62 -18.29
N SER A 217 -2.91 -6.57 -18.88
CA SER A 217 -3.56 -5.64 -19.81
C SER A 217 -3.52 -6.09 -21.27
N GLY A 218 -2.62 -7.02 -21.61
CA GLY A 218 -2.50 -7.58 -22.95
C GLY A 218 -3.71 -8.40 -23.36
N ALA A 219 -4.13 -8.27 -24.62
CA ALA A 219 -5.25 -9.01 -25.17
C ALA A 219 -4.93 -10.51 -25.30
N VAL A 220 -5.77 -11.36 -24.72
CA VAL A 220 -5.63 -12.82 -24.80
C VAL A 220 -6.99 -13.50 -24.56
N LEU A 221 -7.40 -14.39 -25.48
CA LEU A 221 -8.62 -15.22 -25.34
C LEU A 221 -8.31 -16.64 -24.89
N GLY A 222 -7.08 -17.11 -25.07
CA GLY A 222 -6.64 -18.38 -24.52
C GLY A 222 -6.41 -18.25 -23.02
N ILE A 223 -6.67 -19.31 -22.26
CA ILE A 223 -6.33 -19.34 -20.83
C ILE A 223 -4.80 -19.41 -20.72
N GLY A 224 -4.18 -18.31 -20.31
CA GLY A 224 -2.74 -18.21 -20.15
C GLY A 224 -2.31 -16.83 -19.64
N PRO A 225 -1.02 -16.65 -19.33
CA PRO A 225 -0.49 -15.36 -18.91
C PRO A 225 -0.69 -14.27 -19.96
N ALA A 226 -1.07 -13.07 -19.55
CA ALA A 226 -1.17 -11.93 -20.45
C ALA A 226 0.17 -11.63 -21.14
N PRO A 227 0.17 -11.32 -22.46
CA PRO A 227 1.39 -10.98 -23.20
C PRO A 227 1.98 -9.62 -22.77
N GLU A 228 1.16 -8.75 -22.19
CA GLU A 228 1.54 -7.46 -21.64
C GLU A 228 0.88 -7.25 -20.28
N CYS A 229 1.59 -6.62 -19.36
CA CYS A 229 1.06 -6.13 -18.10
C CYS A 229 1.24 -4.62 -17.97
N THR A 230 0.30 -3.97 -17.30
CA THR A 230 0.39 -2.54 -16.94
C THR A 230 0.58 -2.42 -15.43
N PHE A 231 1.67 -1.78 -15.02
CA PHE A 231 1.89 -1.31 -13.67
C PHE A 231 1.44 0.15 -13.57
N LEU A 232 0.50 0.43 -12.67
CA LEU A 232 -0.09 1.76 -12.50
C LEU A 232 -0.08 2.14 -11.03
N ILE A 233 0.24 3.41 -10.72
CA ILE A 233 0.09 3.94 -9.36
C ILE A 233 -0.82 5.17 -9.42
N PHE A 234 -1.88 5.14 -8.61
CA PHE A 234 -2.66 6.34 -8.30
C PHE A 234 -2.64 6.61 -6.81
N THR A 235 -3.02 7.84 -6.43
CA THR A 235 -3.08 8.25 -5.03
C THR A 235 -4.41 8.92 -4.70
N SER A 236 -4.78 8.87 -3.43
CA SER A 236 -5.95 9.56 -2.86
C SER A 236 -5.63 9.98 -1.44
N PRO A 237 -5.86 11.24 -1.03
CA PRO A 237 -5.81 11.59 0.38
C PRO A 237 -6.87 10.77 1.13
N ILE A 238 -6.52 10.30 2.34
CA ILE A 238 -7.45 9.63 3.26
C ILE A 238 -7.28 10.19 4.67
N GLY A 239 -8.40 10.33 5.38
CA GLY A 239 -8.41 10.80 6.76
C GLY A 239 -8.06 9.69 7.75
N ASN A 240 -7.97 10.07 9.02
CA ASN A 240 -7.81 9.09 10.10
C ASN A 240 -9.11 8.28 10.26
N TRP A 241 -9.03 6.97 10.07
CA TRP A 241 -10.17 6.05 10.02
C TRP A 241 -10.89 5.84 11.37
N TYR A 242 -10.34 6.36 12.48
CA TYR A 242 -10.84 6.14 13.85
C TYR A 242 -11.89 7.14 14.33
N LYS A 243 -12.69 7.74 13.44
CA LYS A 243 -13.80 8.62 13.85
C LYS A 243 -15.04 7.85 14.34
N CYS A 244 -15.15 6.56 14.02
CA CYS A 244 -16.09 5.65 14.68
C CYS A 244 -15.40 5.11 15.94
N GLY A 245 -16.14 5.03 17.06
CA GLY A 245 -15.61 4.71 18.39
C GLY A 245 -14.76 3.43 18.51
N PRO A 246 -14.26 3.12 19.71
CA PRO A 246 -13.14 2.18 19.93
C PRO A 246 -13.41 0.70 19.59
N SER A 247 -14.62 0.33 19.15
CA SER A 247 -15.02 -1.06 18.94
C SER A 247 -15.76 -1.27 17.63
N MET A 248 -15.36 -2.31 16.90
CA MET A 248 -16.10 -2.85 15.75
C MET A 248 -16.70 -4.20 16.13
N ASN A 249 -17.93 -4.45 15.69
CA ASN A 249 -18.55 -5.76 15.81
C ASN A 249 -18.02 -6.68 14.71
N LEU A 250 -17.70 -7.92 15.09
CA LEU A 250 -17.20 -8.93 14.17
C LEU A 250 -18.30 -9.96 13.90
N TYR A 251 -18.50 -10.27 12.62
CA TYR A 251 -19.36 -11.36 12.20
C TYR A 251 -18.49 -12.53 11.79
N VAL A 252 -18.73 -13.70 12.40
CA VAL A 252 -18.01 -14.93 12.07
C VAL A 252 -18.83 -15.68 11.03
N GLU A 253 -18.26 -15.80 9.82
CA GLU A 253 -18.81 -16.60 8.72
C GLU A 253 -18.21 -18.01 8.76
N ASN A 254 -19.06 -19.03 8.70
CA ASN A 254 -18.67 -20.43 8.80
C ASN A 254 -18.80 -21.20 7.48
N GLU A 255 -19.59 -20.70 6.52
CA GLU A 255 -19.92 -21.42 5.29
C GLU A 255 -19.01 -21.03 4.12
N VAL A 256 -18.67 -19.74 4.01
CA VAL A 256 -17.91 -19.22 2.86
C VAL A 256 -16.47 -18.90 3.28
N PRO A 257 -15.48 -19.73 2.90
CA PRO A 257 -14.09 -19.47 3.25
C PRO A 257 -13.53 -18.29 2.45
N ARG A 258 -12.82 -17.38 3.13
CA ARG A 258 -12.09 -16.26 2.48
C ARG A 258 -10.97 -16.76 1.55
N ALA A 259 -10.32 -17.85 1.95
CA ALA A 259 -9.19 -18.45 1.27
C ALA A 259 -9.11 -19.94 1.63
N THR A 260 -8.52 -20.73 0.74
CA THR A 260 -8.29 -22.16 0.92
C THR A 260 -6.80 -22.48 0.78
N LEU A 261 -6.37 -23.63 1.31
CA LEU A 261 -5.02 -24.14 1.14
C LEU A 261 -4.71 -24.33 -0.36
N GLY A 262 -3.53 -23.89 -0.80
CA GLY A 262 -3.13 -23.91 -2.22
C GLY A 262 -3.75 -22.79 -3.07
N GLY A 263 -4.77 -22.09 -2.56
CA GLY A 263 -5.39 -20.94 -3.21
C GLY A 263 -4.53 -19.68 -3.23
N THR A 264 -5.14 -18.56 -3.60
CA THR A 264 -4.45 -17.25 -3.74
C THR A 264 -4.52 -16.38 -2.48
N GLY A 265 -4.95 -16.92 -1.34
CA GLY A 265 -5.21 -16.14 -0.13
C GLY A 265 -4.00 -15.40 0.46
N ALA A 266 -2.78 -15.89 0.19
CA ALA A 266 -1.51 -15.31 0.66
C ALA A 266 -1.03 -14.10 -0.16
N ILE A 267 -1.62 -13.86 -1.33
CA ILE A 267 -1.24 -12.75 -2.23
C ILE A 267 -2.37 -11.72 -2.32
N LYS A 268 -2.07 -10.47 -2.67
CA LYS A 268 -3.09 -9.43 -2.88
C LYS A 268 -3.71 -9.50 -4.29
N SER A 269 -4.17 -10.69 -4.67
CA SER A 269 -4.93 -10.91 -5.91
C SER A 269 -6.29 -10.24 -5.85
N ILE A 270 -6.69 -9.58 -6.93
CA ILE A 270 -8.03 -8.97 -7.05
C ILE A 270 -9.15 -9.99 -6.87
N THR A 271 -8.90 -11.26 -7.21
CA THR A 271 -9.85 -12.37 -7.11
C THR A 271 -10.24 -12.73 -5.67
N ASN A 272 -9.46 -12.29 -4.67
CA ASN A 272 -9.69 -12.63 -3.27
C ASN A 272 -10.74 -11.73 -2.57
N TYR A 273 -11.20 -10.67 -3.23
CA TYR A 273 -11.97 -9.60 -2.59
C TYR A 273 -13.45 -9.64 -2.96
N SER A 274 -13.76 -9.83 -4.25
CA SER A 274 -15.15 -9.90 -4.71
C SER A 274 -15.95 -11.09 -4.13
N PRO A 275 -15.38 -12.31 -3.99
CA PRO A 275 -16.14 -13.47 -3.52
C PRO A 275 -16.72 -13.30 -2.11
N VAL A 276 -16.10 -12.48 -1.26
CA VAL A 276 -16.57 -12.26 0.11
C VAL A 276 -17.55 -11.09 0.24
N SER A 277 -17.76 -10.28 -0.81
CA SER A 277 -18.57 -9.06 -0.74
C SER A 277 -20.00 -9.31 -0.25
N LYS A 278 -20.63 -10.42 -0.65
CA LYS A 278 -22.01 -10.76 -0.24
C LYS A 278 -22.15 -10.86 1.28
N ILE A 279 -21.15 -11.42 1.97
CA ILE A 279 -21.15 -11.59 3.44
C ILE A 279 -21.16 -10.22 4.13
N GLY A 280 -20.48 -9.22 3.55
CA GLY A 280 -20.37 -7.87 4.10
C GLY A 280 -21.64 -7.06 3.94
N LEU A 281 -22.52 -7.48 3.03
CA LEU A 281 -23.82 -6.88 2.77
C LEU A 281 -24.96 -7.54 3.55
N LEU A 282 -24.70 -8.62 4.29
CA LEU A 282 -25.72 -9.23 5.14
C LEU A 282 -26.17 -8.23 6.22
N PRO A 283 -27.45 -8.20 6.61
CA PRO A 283 -28.01 -7.24 7.57
C PRO A 283 -27.53 -7.42 9.02
#